data_AF-A0A0P6XX05-F1
#
_entry.id   AF-A0A0P6XX05-F1
#
_cell.length_a   1.000
_cell.length_b   1.000
_cell.length_c   1.000
_cell.angle_alpha   90.00
_cell.angle_beta   90.00
_cell.angle_gamma   90.00
#
_symmetry.space_group_name_H-M   'P 1'
#
loop_
_entity.id
_entity.type
_entity.pdbx_description
1 polymer ?
#
loop_
_entity_poly.entity_id
_entity_poly.type
_entity_poly.pdbx_seq_one_letter_code
_entity_poly.pdbx_strand_id
1 'polypeptide(L)'
;MQRDIRMDMDVYLTYITMSNKKHILVEGNSDQEMISKFTERLVEKYSNFLGNIDIDIVGELLRSCIENVRERVLFISDFVNYKIKPKNFLSFIDREFWGFIIEPNIVDIISNHNVDGLTICSRGHSIENYLFNSTILGEVFYNLSSLNNNQKNMAIILFKKIFIDSLKTACAISITAFLFNKINKINKDPFHKYIEINDDFSFNLDNWIFFIKNKFQLEDKVINEMSEKFLYIYRKVSILDVDKIQWICHGHIGLQFLWDTFSKCVYSITNGLSEDKRQKAFQNSRKFDTNTIFSIGTIIWSYRYLNNQEVFCDDVVNFCLQ
;
A
#
# COMPACT_ATOMS: atom_id res chain seq x y z
N MET A 1 9.66 -12.96 -28.38
CA MET A 1 8.37 -13.01 -29.11
C MET A 1 7.26 -13.01 -28.07
N GLN A 2 6.85 -11.82 -27.60
CA GLN A 2 5.77 -11.69 -26.61
C GLN A 2 4.44 -11.99 -27.32
N ARG A 3 3.76 -13.04 -26.87
CA ARG A 3 2.42 -13.37 -27.36
C ARG A 3 1.43 -12.41 -26.70
N ASP A 4 1.04 -11.37 -27.43
CA ASP A 4 -0.08 -10.48 -27.09
C ASP A 4 -1.41 -11.21 -27.38
N ILE A 5 -1.59 -12.41 -26.80
CA ILE A 5 -2.84 -13.17 -26.87
C ILE A 5 -3.69 -12.70 -25.69
N ARG A 6 -4.43 -11.61 -25.91
CA ARG A 6 -5.49 -11.21 -24.97
C ARG A 6 -6.61 -12.23 -25.06
N MET A 7 -7.04 -12.79 -23.93
CA MET A 7 -7.99 -13.89 -23.85
C MET A 7 -9.42 -13.35 -23.75
N ASP A 8 -10.34 -13.87 -24.56
CA ASP A 8 -11.78 -13.64 -24.34
C ASP A 8 -12.26 -14.40 -23.09
N MET A 9 -13.39 -14.01 -22.50
CA MET A 9 -13.97 -14.59 -21.27
C MET A 9 -14.14 -16.10 -21.37
N ASP A 10 -14.66 -16.59 -22.50
CA ASP A 10 -14.85 -18.04 -22.70
C ASP A 10 -13.51 -18.79 -22.78
N VAL A 11 -12.47 -18.14 -23.32
CA VAL A 11 -11.11 -18.69 -23.37
C VAL A 11 -10.51 -18.73 -21.96
N TYR A 12 -10.72 -17.68 -21.16
CA TYR A 12 -10.26 -17.64 -19.77
C TYR A 12 -10.98 -18.66 -18.88
N LEU A 13 -12.30 -18.85 -19.05
CA LEU A 13 -13.04 -19.92 -18.38
C LEU A 13 -12.51 -21.30 -18.74
N THR A 14 -12.27 -21.55 -20.03
CA THR A 14 -11.71 -22.81 -20.50
C THR A 14 -10.32 -23.05 -19.88
N TYR A 15 -9.50 -22.01 -19.84
CA TYR A 15 -8.17 -22.05 -19.22
C TYR A 15 -8.24 -22.42 -17.73
N ILE A 16 -9.05 -21.73 -16.93
CA ILE A 16 -9.23 -22.04 -15.50
C ILE A 16 -9.75 -23.47 -15.30
N THR A 17 -10.72 -23.89 -16.12
CA THR A 17 -11.36 -25.21 -16.00
C THR A 17 -10.40 -26.36 -16.34
N MET A 18 -9.54 -26.17 -17.34
CA MET A 18 -8.59 -27.18 -17.79
C MET A 18 -7.28 -27.18 -16.99
N SER A 19 -7.02 -26.11 -16.25
CA SER A 19 -5.81 -25.96 -15.45
C SER A 19 -5.81 -26.90 -14.23
N ASN A 20 -4.67 -27.52 -13.96
CA ASN A 20 -4.42 -28.23 -12.71
C ASN A 20 -3.85 -27.31 -11.61
N LYS A 21 -3.79 -26.00 -11.89
CA LYS A 21 -3.30 -24.96 -11.00
C LYS A 21 -4.46 -24.25 -10.31
N LYS A 22 -4.13 -23.58 -9.21
CA LYS A 22 -5.00 -22.57 -8.62
C LYS A 22 -4.75 -21.23 -9.27
N HIS A 23 -5.80 -20.45 -9.43
CA HIS A 23 -5.78 -19.15 -10.07
C HIS A 23 -6.20 -18.09 -9.06
N ILE A 24 -5.38 -17.05 -8.90
CA ILE A 24 -5.72 -15.85 -8.14
C ILE A 24 -5.77 -14.68 -9.11
N LEU A 25 -6.96 -14.17 -9.39
CA LEU A 25 -7.15 -12.99 -10.22
C LEU A 25 -6.98 -11.72 -9.38
N VAL A 26 -6.11 -10.82 -9.82
CA VAL A 26 -5.81 -9.56 -9.13
C VAL A 26 -5.99 -8.33 -10.01
N GLU A 27 -6.02 -7.15 -9.39
CA GLU A 27 -6.18 -5.86 -10.08
C GLU A 27 -4.92 -5.44 -10.85
N GLY A 28 -3.75 -5.52 -10.22
CA GLY A 28 -2.52 -5.00 -10.81
C GLY A 28 -1.24 -5.73 -10.43
N ASN A 29 -0.12 -5.19 -10.94
CA ASN A 29 1.21 -5.74 -10.75
C ASN A 29 1.65 -5.77 -9.27
N SER A 30 1.27 -4.76 -8.48
CA SER A 30 1.61 -4.71 -7.05
C SER A 30 0.98 -5.87 -6.29
N ASP A 31 -0.29 -6.17 -6.55
CA ASP A 31 -1.01 -7.30 -5.95
C ASP A 31 -0.37 -8.63 -6.37
N GLN A 32 -0.07 -8.77 -7.66
CA GLN A 32 0.60 -9.94 -8.20
C GLN A 32 1.95 -10.17 -7.52
N GLU A 33 2.78 -9.14 -7.43
CA GLU A 33 4.10 -9.22 -6.81
C GLU A 33 3.99 -9.64 -5.33
N MET A 34 3.04 -9.07 -4.60
CA MET A 34 2.86 -9.41 -3.18
C MET A 34 2.37 -10.83 -2.98
N ILE A 35 1.35 -11.25 -3.71
CA ILE A 35 0.82 -12.61 -3.60
C ILE A 35 1.87 -13.62 -4.09
N SER A 36 2.63 -13.34 -5.16
CA SER A 36 3.68 -14.23 -5.68
C SER A 36 4.72 -14.51 -4.60
N LYS A 37 5.31 -13.46 -4.04
CA LYS A 37 6.31 -13.58 -2.98
C LYS A 37 5.77 -14.26 -1.74
N PHE A 38 4.52 -13.96 -1.38
CA PHE A 38 3.89 -14.62 -0.27
C PHE A 38 3.76 -16.14 -0.51
N THR A 39 3.30 -16.53 -1.70
CA THR A 39 3.17 -17.95 -2.08
C THR A 39 4.52 -18.66 -2.19
N GLU A 40 5.55 -18.02 -2.71
CA GLU A 40 6.92 -18.53 -2.71
C GLU A 40 7.40 -18.86 -1.28
N ARG A 41 7.13 -17.97 -0.32
CA ARG A 41 7.46 -18.20 1.10
C ARG A 41 6.62 -19.32 1.73
N LEU A 42 5.36 -19.48 1.32
CA LEU A 42 4.56 -20.63 1.74
C LEU A 42 5.18 -21.94 1.26
N VAL A 43 5.69 -22.01 0.02
CA VAL A 43 6.40 -23.20 -0.51
C VAL A 43 7.64 -23.50 0.31
N GLU A 44 8.44 -22.49 0.62
CA GLU A 44 9.65 -22.66 1.45
C GLU A 44 9.33 -23.22 2.84
N LYS A 45 8.25 -22.76 3.47
CA LYS A 45 7.87 -23.19 4.83
C LYS A 45 7.19 -24.55 4.86
N TYR A 46 6.32 -24.82 3.89
CA TYR A 46 5.50 -26.03 3.86
C TYR A 46 5.94 -26.92 2.70
N SER A 47 6.89 -27.82 2.95
CA SER A 47 7.50 -28.70 1.94
C SER A 47 6.53 -29.57 1.13
N ASN A 48 5.29 -29.74 1.60
CA ASN A 48 4.23 -30.48 0.92
C ASN A 48 3.36 -29.60 0.00
N PHE A 49 3.58 -28.29 0.01
CA PHE A 49 2.88 -27.36 -0.85
C PHE A 49 3.55 -27.33 -2.22
N LEU A 50 2.86 -27.87 -3.24
CA LEU A 50 3.41 -28.01 -4.60
C LEU A 50 3.43 -26.70 -5.42
N GLY A 51 3.11 -25.55 -4.82
CA GLY A 51 3.34 -24.23 -5.42
C GLY A 51 2.62 -23.97 -6.74
N ASN A 52 1.57 -24.72 -7.06
CA ASN A 52 0.93 -24.67 -8.37
C ASN A 52 -0.16 -23.57 -8.40
N ILE A 53 0.25 -22.32 -8.20
CA ILE A 53 -0.61 -21.13 -8.21
C ILE A 53 -0.17 -20.22 -9.35
N ASP A 54 -1.10 -19.87 -10.23
CA ASP A 54 -0.95 -18.79 -11.20
C ASP A 54 -1.69 -17.55 -10.68
N ILE A 55 -1.04 -16.39 -10.77
CA ILE A 55 -1.60 -15.11 -10.33
C ILE A 55 -1.84 -14.27 -11.57
N ASP A 56 -3.11 -14.17 -11.95
CA ASP A 56 -3.55 -13.54 -13.19
C ASP A 56 -3.85 -12.05 -12.95
N ILE A 57 -3.40 -11.17 -13.84
CA ILE A 57 -3.72 -9.73 -13.76
C ILE A 57 -4.88 -9.41 -14.72
N VAL A 58 -5.94 -8.80 -14.20
CA VAL A 58 -7.14 -8.50 -15.00
C VAL A 58 -6.86 -7.65 -16.24
N GLY A 59 -5.87 -6.74 -16.15
CA GLY A 59 -5.46 -5.86 -17.24
C GLY A 59 -4.90 -6.60 -18.46
N GLU A 60 -4.34 -7.78 -18.26
CA GLU A 60 -3.74 -8.62 -19.31
C GLU A 60 -4.76 -9.55 -19.97
N LEU A 61 -5.81 -9.92 -19.24
CA LEU A 61 -6.78 -10.89 -19.69
C LEU A 61 -7.71 -10.31 -20.76
N LEU A 62 -8.39 -9.19 -20.50
CA LEU A 62 -9.56 -8.78 -21.31
C LEU A 62 -9.49 -7.33 -21.80
N ARG A 63 -10.03 -7.07 -23.00
CA ARG A 63 -10.53 -5.73 -23.37
C ARG A 63 -11.98 -5.64 -22.88
N SER A 64 -12.14 -5.16 -21.66
CA SER A 64 -13.46 -4.84 -21.11
C SER A 64 -13.89 -3.42 -21.53
N CYS A 65 -15.19 -3.20 -21.70
CA CYS A 65 -15.79 -1.87 -21.75
C CYS A 65 -15.86 -1.20 -20.37
N ILE A 66 -15.62 -1.96 -19.30
CA ILE A 66 -15.55 -1.46 -17.92
C ILE A 66 -14.17 -0.81 -17.76
N GLU A 67 -14.15 0.50 -17.52
CA GLU A 67 -12.89 1.25 -17.35
C GLU A 67 -12.24 0.99 -15.98
N ASN A 68 -13.06 0.79 -14.94
CA ASN A 68 -12.57 0.57 -13.58
C ASN A 68 -12.01 -0.85 -13.42
N VAL A 69 -10.76 -0.95 -12.97
CA VAL A 69 -10.02 -2.22 -12.83
C VAL A 69 -10.66 -3.15 -11.79
N ARG A 70 -11.04 -2.62 -10.63
CA ARG A 70 -11.74 -3.37 -9.57
C ARG A 70 -13.07 -3.93 -10.07
N GLU A 71 -13.88 -3.11 -10.74
CA GLU A 71 -15.17 -3.55 -11.30
C GLU A 71 -14.98 -4.67 -12.33
N ARG A 72 -13.88 -4.66 -13.09
CA ARG A 72 -13.55 -5.77 -14.00
C ARG A 72 -13.22 -7.06 -13.26
N VAL A 73 -12.44 -7.00 -12.18
CA VAL A 73 -12.13 -8.20 -11.37
C VAL A 73 -13.42 -8.78 -10.80
N LEU A 74 -14.28 -7.92 -10.23
CA LEU A 74 -15.58 -8.32 -9.69
C LEU A 74 -16.45 -8.97 -10.76
N PHE A 75 -16.58 -8.35 -11.94
CA PHE A 75 -17.34 -8.90 -13.06
C PHE A 75 -16.85 -10.30 -13.45
N ILE A 76 -15.53 -10.50 -13.56
CA ILE A 76 -14.96 -11.80 -13.93
C ILE A 76 -15.21 -12.81 -12.82
N SER A 77 -15.01 -12.43 -11.56
CA SER A 77 -15.23 -13.30 -10.40
C SER A 77 -16.68 -13.79 -10.33
N ASP A 78 -17.64 -12.87 -10.46
CA ASP A 78 -19.06 -13.18 -10.51
C ASP A 78 -19.40 -14.10 -11.68
N PHE A 79 -18.83 -13.83 -12.86
CA PHE A 79 -19.06 -14.64 -14.06
C PHE A 79 -18.50 -16.07 -13.91
N VAL A 80 -17.28 -16.21 -13.40
CA VAL A 80 -16.62 -17.49 -13.12
C VAL A 80 -17.42 -18.28 -12.08
N ASN A 81 -17.80 -17.62 -10.98
CA ASN A 81 -18.61 -18.23 -9.92
C ASN A 81 -19.99 -18.67 -10.44
N TYR A 82 -20.63 -17.88 -11.30
CA TYR A 82 -21.92 -18.24 -11.88
C TYR A 82 -21.83 -19.42 -12.86
N LYS A 83 -20.80 -19.45 -13.72
CA LYS A 83 -20.70 -20.41 -14.83
C LYS A 83 -20.13 -21.77 -14.45
N ILE A 84 -19.03 -21.81 -13.70
CA ILE A 84 -18.27 -23.05 -13.48
C ILE A 84 -18.08 -23.43 -12.00
N LYS A 85 -18.27 -22.50 -11.05
CA LYS A 85 -18.07 -22.72 -9.59
C LYS A 85 -16.78 -23.47 -9.26
N PRO A 86 -15.63 -22.97 -9.73
CA PRO A 86 -14.39 -23.71 -9.66
C PRO A 86 -13.83 -23.67 -8.23
N LYS A 87 -13.22 -24.79 -7.78
CA LYS A 87 -12.53 -24.85 -6.48
C LYS A 87 -11.11 -24.28 -6.54
N ASN A 88 -10.58 -24.07 -7.74
CA ASN A 88 -9.23 -23.64 -8.03
C ASN A 88 -9.15 -22.17 -8.47
N PHE A 89 -10.14 -21.34 -8.13
CA PHE A 89 -10.16 -19.91 -8.47
C PHE A 89 -10.49 -19.06 -7.24
N LEU A 90 -9.84 -17.91 -7.18
CA LEU A 90 -10.08 -16.85 -6.23
C LEU A 90 -9.83 -15.51 -6.94
N SER A 91 -10.49 -14.45 -6.51
CA SER A 91 -10.09 -13.09 -6.86
C SER A 91 -9.71 -12.30 -5.62
N PHE A 92 -8.70 -11.45 -5.76
CA PHE A 92 -8.26 -10.54 -4.71
C PHE A 92 -8.34 -9.10 -5.23
N ILE A 93 -9.01 -8.25 -4.48
CA ILE A 93 -9.22 -6.83 -4.83
C ILE A 93 -8.83 -5.93 -3.68
N ASP A 94 -8.49 -4.69 -4.02
CA ASP A 94 -8.27 -3.65 -3.03
C ASP A 94 -9.59 -3.13 -2.48
N ARG A 95 -9.61 -2.81 -1.18
CA ARG A 95 -10.82 -2.29 -0.53
C ARG A 95 -11.10 -0.84 -0.92
N GLU A 96 -10.08 -0.08 -1.33
CA GLU A 96 -10.14 1.36 -1.52
C GLU A 96 -10.81 2.05 -0.30
N PHE A 97 -11.67 3.04 -0.51
CA PHE A 97 -12.43 3.66 0.58
C PHE A 97 -13.75 2.94 0.93
N TRP A 98 -14.03 1.77 0.33
CA TRP A 98 -15.27 1.03 0.60
C TRP A 98 -15.33 0.53 2.05
N GLY A 99 -16.49 0.68 2.70
CA GLY A 99 -16.69 0.28 4.10
C GLY A 99 -16.01 1.18 5.14
N PHE A 100 -15.41 2.31 4.74
CA PHE A 100 -14.95 3.35 5.65
C PHE A 100 -15.96 4.50 5.67
N ILE A 101 -16.48 4.81 6.86
CA ILE A 101 -17.23 6.04 7.09
C ILE A 101 -16.20 7.12 7.41
N ILE A 102 -16.17 8.22 6.66
CA ILE A 102 -15.25 9.34 6.92
C ILE A 102 -15.92 10.42 7.77
N GLU A 103 -17.20 10.68 7.53
CA GLU A 103 -17.99 11.69 8.24
C GLU A 103 -19.30 11.08 8.77
N PRO A 104 -19.74 11.46 9.99
CA PRO A 104 -19.17 12.46 10.90
C PRO A 104 -17.97 11.97 11.73
N ASN A 105 -17.75 10.66 11.78
CA ASN A 105 -16.64 10.03 12.49
C ASN A 105 -15.95 9.03 11.57
N ILE A 106 -14.63 8.94 11.68
CA ILE A 106 -13.84 7.99 10.91
C ILE A 106 -14.01 6.60 11.53
N VAL A 107 -14.69 5.71 10.81
CA VAL A 107 -15.02 4.35 11.28
C VAL A 107 -14.76 3.35 10.17
N ASP A 108 -14.13 2.25 10.53
CA ASP A 108 -14.01 1.06 9.70
C ASP A 108 -15.13 0.08 10.03
N ILE A 109 -16.12 -0.05 9.14
CA ILE A 109 -17.31 -0.88 9.38
C ILE A 109 -16.96 -2.38 9.31
N ILE A 110 -16.06 -2.75 8.40
CA ILE A 110 -15.77 -4.16 8.11
C ILE A 110 -14.89 -4.74 9.22
N SER A 111 -13.95 -3.96 9.76
CA SER A 111 -13.07 -4.31 10.89
C SER A 111 -12.15 -5.54 10.71
N ASN A 112 -12.35 -6.33 9.65
CA ASN A 112 -11.54 -7.49 9.26
C ASN A 112 -11.46 -7.60 7.72
N HIS A 113 -10.91 -8.70 7.19
CA HIS A 113 -11.00 -9.03 5.77
C HIS A 113 -12.46 -9.30 5.39
N ASN A 114 -12.86 -8.81 4.22
CA ASN A 114 -14.16 -9.11 3.65
C ASN A 114 -14.01 -10.21 2.59
N VAL A 115 -14.82 -11.25 2.73
CA VAL A 115 -14.89 -12.34 1.76
C VAL A 115 -16.32 -12.42 1.26
N ASP A 116 -16.49 -12.28 -0.05
CA ASP A 116 -17.78 -12.40 -0.74
C ASP A 116 -17.66 -13.44 -1.86
N GLY A 117 -18.16 -14.65 -1.60
CA GLY A 117 -18.02 -15.78 -2.50
C GLY A 117 -16.55 -16.14 -2.75
N LEU A 118 -16.10 -15.95 -4.00
CA LEU A 118 -14.71 -16.19 -4.43
C LEU A 118 -13.85 -14.93 -4.39
N THR A 119 -14.42 -13.79 -3.99
CA THR A 119 -13.73 -12.50 -3.93
C THR A 119 -13.27 -12.20 -2.51
N ILE A 120 -11.98 -11.95 -2.35
CA ILE A 120 -11.37 -11.47 -1.12
C ILE A 120 -10.98 -10.02 -1.31
N CYS A 121 -11.31 -9.17 -0.34
CA CYS A 121 -10.84 -7.80 -0.29
C CYS A 121 -9.61 -7.70 0.62
N SER A 122 -8.66 -6.83 0.27
CA SER A 122 -7.61 -6.42 1.20
C SER A 122 -8.22 -5.82 2.47
N ARG A 123 -7.51 -5.94 3.60
CA ARG A 123 -8.00 -5.46 4.91
C ARG A 123 -8.14 -3.94 4.93
N GLY A 124 -7.13 -3.26 4.41
CA GLY A 124 -7.04 -1.82 4.30
C GLY A 124 -7.43 -1.31 2.93
N HIS A 125 -7.28 -0.02 2.73
CA HIS A 125 -7.46 0.65 1.44
C HIS A 125 -6.76 -0.07 0.29
N SER A 126 -5.53 -0.52 0.52
CA SER A 126 -4.78 -1.28 -0.47
C SER A 126 -3.79 -2.25 0.15
N ILE A 127 -3.22 -3.11 -0.69
CA ILE A 127 -2.28 -4.14 -0.26
C ILE A 127 -0.98 -3.59 0.37
N GLU A 128 -0.58 -2.34 0.08
CA GLU A 128 0.57 -1.72 0.75
C GLU A 128 0.31 -1.49 2.25
N ASN A 129 -0.95 -1.44 2.70
CA ASN A 129 -1.26 -1.17 4.11
C ASN A 129 -0.75 -2.27 5.04
N TYR A 130 -0.55 -3.49 4.57
CA TYR A 130 0.09 -4.55 5.37
C TYR A 130 1.54 -4.21 5.73
N LEU A 131 2.16 -3.27 5.03
CA LEU A 131 3.52 -2.79 5.32
C LEU A 131 3.54 -1.62 6.31
N PHE A 132 2.40 -1.04 6.71
CA PHE A 132 2.36 0.12 7.61
C PHE A 132 2.59 -0.27 9.08
N ASN A 133 3.74 -0.88 9.31
CA ASN A 133 4.26 -1.30 10.59
C ASN A 133 5.69 -0.76 10.72
N SER A 134 5.98 -0.04 11.81
CA SER A 134 7.28 0.61 12.03
C SER A 134 8.45 -0.38 12.07
N THR A 135 8.19 -1.64 12.40
CA THR A 135 9.19 -2.70 12.39
C THR A 135 9.46 -3.18 10.97
N ILE A 136 8.43 -3.46 10.17
CA ILE A 136 8.57 -3.87 8.77
C ILE A 136 9.31 -2.80 7.99
N LEU A 137 8.80 -1.57 7.97
CA LEU A 137 9.43 -0.47 7.24
C LEU A 137 10.81 -0.13 7.81
N GLY A 138 10.99 -0.28 9.12
CA GLY A 138 12.29 -0.10 9.74
C GLY A 138 13.33 -1.08 9.19
N GLU A 139 12.98 -2.37 9.06
CA GLU A 139 13.85 -3.38 8.45
C GLU A 139 14.09 -3.12 6.95
N VAL A 140 13.07 -2.71 6.20
CA VAL A 140 13.21 -2.31 4.78
C VAL A 140 14.24 -1.19 4.65
N PHE A 141 14.05 -0.11 5.42
CA PHE A 141 14.90 1.07 5.36
C PHE A 141 16.32 0.79 5.89
N TYR A 142 16.46 -0.09 6.89
CA TYR A 142 17.76 -0.56 7.35
C TYR A 142 18.55 -1.26 6.23
N ASN A 143 17.89 -2.16 5.50
CA ASN A 143 18.49 -2.94 4.41
C ASN A 143 18.84 -2.07 3.20
N LEU A 144 17.99 -1.10 2.86
CA LEU A 144 18.19 -0.20 1.73
C LEU A 144 19.21 0.92 2.01
N SER A 145 19.38 1.31 3.27
CA SER A 145 20.25 2.43 3.64
C SER A 145 21.73 2.16 3.32
N SER A 146 22.42 3.17 2.79
CA SER A 146 23.88 3.15 2.56
C SER A 146 24.70 3.67 3.74
N LEU A 147 24.06 3.98 4.87
CA LEU A 147 24.72 4.47 6.08
C LEU A 147 25.55 3.36 6.75
N ASN A 148 26.44 3.72 7.68
CA ASN A 148 27.04 2.71 8.56
C ASN A 148 26.03 2.20 9.60
N ASN A 149 26.30 1.05 10.21
CA ASN A 149 25.35 0.38 11.12
C ASN A 149 24.89 1.27 12.29
N ASN A 150 25.78 2.07 12.88
CA ASN A 150 25.41 2.96 13.98
C ASN A 150 24.42 4.04 13.51
N GLN A 151 24.69 4.66 12.38
CA GLN A 151 23.81 5.67 11.77
C GLN A 151 22.48 5.07 11.32
N LYS A 152 22.49 3.84 10.76
CA LYS A 152 21.26 3.10 10.44
C LYS A 152 20.40 2.94 11.69
N ASN A 153 20.98 2.43 12.77
CA ASN A 153 20.26 2.22 14.04
C ASN A 153 19.67 3.53 14.58
N MET A 154 20.43 4.62 14.58
CA MET A 154 19.94 5.94 15.01
C MET A 154 18.78 6.43 14.14
N ALA A 155 18.87 6.32 12.81
CA ALA A 155 17.80 6.72 11.90
C ALA A 155 16.52 5.88 12.11
N ILE A 156 16.66 4.58 12.35
CA ILE A 156 15.53 3.68 12.62
C ILE A 156 14.89 3.97 13.96
N ILE A 157 15.67 4.23 15.01
CA ILE A 157 15.15 4.63 16.32
C ILE A 157 14.33 5.92 16.19
N LEU A 158 14.87 6.93 15.50
CA LEU A 158 14.18 8.19 15.27
C LEU A 158 12.90 8.00 14.45
N PHE A 159 12.96 7.21 13.36
CA PHE A 159 11.79 6.88 12.56
C PHE A 159 10.70 6.18 13.36
N LYS A 160 11.05 5.16 14.16
CA LYS A 160 10.09 4.45 15.01
C LYS A 160 9.44 5.38 16.04
N LYS A 161 10.20 6.33 16.61
CA LYS A 161 9.68 7.34 17.54
C LYS A 161 8.55 8.17 16.90
N ILE A 162 8.74 8.60 15.66
CA ILE A 162 7.80 9.53 14.98
C ILE A 162 6.80 8.84 14.05
N PHE A 163 6.91 7.53 13.87
CA PHE A 163 6.16 6.75 12.88
C PHE A 163 4.65 7.00 12.94
N ILE A 164 4.07 7.04 14.14
CA ILE A 164 2.64 7.20 14.34
C ILE A 164 2.15 8.57 13.88
N ASP A 165 2.86 9.64 14.24
CA ASP A 165 2.46 10.99 13.85
C ASP A 165 2.61 11.20 12.34
N SER A 166 3.63 10.59 11.74
CA SER A 166 3.80 10.57 10.29
C SER A 166 2.68 9.81 9.58
N LEU A 167 2.28 8.64 10.11
CA LEU A 167 1.17 7.86 9.56
C LEU A 167 -0.18 8.59 9.71
N LYS A 168 -0.42 9.26 10.84
CA LYS A 168 -1.60 10.12 11.05
C LYS A 168 -1.69 11.22 10.01
N THR A 169 -0.58 11.91 9.75
CA THR A 169 -0.51 12.95 8.71
C THR A 169 -0.74 12.36 7.33
N ALA A 170 -0.10 11.25 6.97
CA ALA A 170 -0.29 10.60 5.68
C ALA A 170 -1.75 10.15 5.47
N CYS A 171 -2.40 9.64 6.51
CA CYS A 171 -3.81 9.27 6.48
C CYS A 171 -4.71 10.50 6.27
N ALA A 172 -4.45 11.60 6.97
CA ALA A 172 -5.20 12.85 6.78
C ALA A 172 -5.02 13.43 5.36
N ILE A 173 -3.81 13.37 4.81
CA ILE A 173 -3.55 13.72 3.39
C ILE A 173 -4.35 12.82 2.47
N SER A 174 -4.34 11.50 2.70
CA SER A 174 -5.03 10.50 1.88
C SER A 174 -6.53 10.75 1.80
N ILE A 175 -7.18 10.92 2.96
CA ILE A 175 -8.62 11.17 3.05
C ILE A 175 -8.97 12.53 2.46
N THR A 176 -8.17 13.57 2.71
CA THR A 176 -8.41 14.89 2.11
C THR A 176 -8.27 14.82 0.58
N ALA A 177 -7.26 14.14 0.08
CA ALA A 177 -7.07 13.91 -1.35
C ALA A 177 -8.25 13.14 -1.96
N PHE A 178 -8.80 12.16 -1.26
CA PHE A 178 -9.99 11.42 -1.66
C PHE A 178 -11.21 12.34 -1.79
N LEU A 179 -11.53 13.10 -0.74
CA LEU A 179 -12.71 13.99 -0.70
C LEU A 179 -12.71 15.06 -1.81
N PHE A 180 -11.54 15.47 -2.27
CA PHE A 180 -11.39 16.45 -3.36
C PHE A 180 -11.08 15.82 -4.73
N ASN A 181 -11.13 14.48 -4.84
CA ASN A 181 -10.80 13.72 -6.05
C ASN A 181 -9.41 14.09 -6.64
N LYS A 182 -8.38 14.12 -5.77
CA LYS A 182 -7.00 14.48 -6.09
C LYS A 182 -5.96 13.41 -5.75
N ILE A 183 -6.37 12.20 -5.31
CA ILE A 183 -5.46 11.09 -4.95
C ILE A 183 -4.33 10.90 -5.97
N ASN A 184 -4.70 10.68 -7.24
CA ASN A 184 -3.76 10.40 -8.33
C ASN A 184 -2.81 11.56 -8.65
N LYS A 185 -3.09 12.76 -8.16
CA LYS A 185 -2.25 13.94 -8.35
C LYS A 185 -1.34 14.19 -7.14
N ILE A 186 -1.80 13.85 -5.95
CA ILE A 186 -1.11 14.03 -4.66
C ILE A 186 -0.14 12.88 -4.36
N ASN A 187 -0.40 11.66 -4.87
CA ASN A 187 0.49 10.51 -4.69
C ASN A 187 1.94 10.72 -5.19
N LYS A 188 2.19 11.74 -6.02
CA LYS A 188 3.50 12.12 -6.56
C LYS A 188 4.08 13.38 -5.90
N ASP A 189 3.52 13.85 -4.80
CA ASP A 189 3.99 15.04 -4.13
C ASP A 189 5.35 14.81 -3.45
N PRO A 190 6.25 15.82 -3.47
CA PRO A 190 7.54 15.74 -2.79
C PRO A 190 7.39 16.04 -1.29
N PHE A 191 6.76 15.13 -0.53
CA PHE A 191 6.40 15.35 0.88
C PHE A 191 7.58 15.75 1.78
N HIS A 192 8.78 15.25 1.51
CA HIS A 192 10.01 15.65 2.21
C HIS A 192 10.25 17.17 2.22
N LYS A 193 9.68 17.97 1.31
CA LYS A 193 9.82 19.43 1.35
C LYS A 193 9.04 20.08 2.50
N TYR A 194 8.05 19.37 3.04
CA TYR A 194 7.13 19.86 4.05
C TYR A 194 7.28 19.13 5.39
N ILE A 195 8.17 18.14 5.46
CA ILE A 195 8.49 17.40 6.68
C ILE A 195 9.73 18.00 7.32
N GLU A 196 9.63 18.31 8.61
CA GLU A 196 10.74 18.74 9.45
C GLU A 196 10.89 17.77 10.63
N ILE A 197 12.15 17.47 10.99
CA ILE A 197 12.49 16.55 12.08
C ILE A 197 13.60 17.17 12.92
N ASN A 198 13.18 17.80 14.02
CA ASN A 198 14.04 18.40 15.04
C ASN A 198 13.70 17.73 16.38
N ASP A 199 14.13 16.48 16.54
CA ASP A 199 13.72 15.52 17.58
C ASP A 199 12.27 15.04 17.51
N ASP A 200 11.33 15.90 17.13
CA ASP A 200 9.92 15.58 16.89
C ASP A 200 9.54 15.80 15.42
N PHE A 201 8.41 15.21 15.02
CA PHE A 201 7.88 15.32 13.67
C PHE A 201 6.93 16.52 13.54
N SER A 202 7.14 17.32 12.50
CA SER A 202 6.18 18.35 12.09
C SER A 202 5.96 18.32 10.58
N PHE A 203 4.74 18.71 10.18
CA PHE A 203 4.34 18.84 8.78
C PHE A 203 3.90 20.28 8.51
N ASN A 204 4.61 20.96 7.62
CA ASN A 204 4.32 22.33 7.23
C ASN A 204 3.13 22.37 6.25
N LEU A 205 1.93 22.36 6.81
CA LEU A 205 0.66 22.38 6.07
C LEU A 205 0.58 23.57 5.12
N ASP A 206 0.92 24.77 5.58
CA ASP A 206 0.79 26.00 4.79
C ASP A 206 1.63 25.94 3.51
N ASN A 207 2.88 25.47 3.62
CA ASN A 207 3.76 25.30 2.47
C ASN A 207 3.25 24.23 1.51
N TRP A 208 2.70 23.12 2.02
CA TRP A 208 2.13 22.07 1.18
C TRP A 208 0.86 22.54 0.46
N ILE A 209 -0.03 23.23 1.16
CA ILE A 209 -1.26 23.80 0.59
C ILE A 209 -0.94 24.85 -0.47
N PHE A 210 0.04 25.73 -0.21
CA PHE A 210 0.52 26.69 -1.20
C PHE A 210 1.08 26.00 -2.45
N PHE A 211 1.84 24.92 -2.28
CA PHE A 211 2.32 24.12 -3.40
C PHE A 211 1.17 23.49 -4.20
N ILE A 212 0.18 22.91 -3.52
CA ILE A 212 -1.01 22.32 -4.17
C ILE A 212 -1.78 23.37 -4.96
N LYS A 213 -2.01 24.55 -4.38
CA LYS A 213 -2.63 25.69 -5.06
C LYS A 213 -1.98 25.97 -6.40
N ASN A 214 -0.65 26.11 -6.40
CA ASN A 214 0.11 26.44 -7.59
C ASN A 214 0.17 25.26 -8.58
N LYS A 215 0.37 24.03 -8.10
CA LYS A 215 0.46 22.82 -8.93
C LYS A 215 -0.85 22.54 -9.67
N PHE A 216 -1.99 22.76 -9.02
CA PHE A 216 -3.30 22.44 -9.56
C PHE A 216 -4.10 23.64 -10.04
N GLN A 217 -3.55 24.86 -9.92
CA GLN A 217 -4.19 26.12 -10.28
C GLN A 217 -5.58 26.24 -9.64
N LEU A 218 -5.68 25.91 -8.36
CA LEU A 218 -6.93 25.93 -7.62
C LEU A 218 -7.27 27.34 -7.15
N GLU A 219 -8.56 27.65 -7.13
CA GLU A 219 -9.08 28.88 -6.55
C GLU A 219 -8.85 28.93 -5.03
N ASP A 220 -8.70 30.13 -4.49
CA ASP A 220 -8.50 30.36 -3.05
C ASP A 220 -9.57 29.71 -2.19
N LYS A 221 -10.83 29.74 -2.65
CA LYS A 221 -11.95 29.11 -1.95
C LYS A 221 -11.72 27.60 -1.78
N VAL A 222 -11.38 26.89 -2.85
CA VAL A 222 -11.16 25.44 -2.83
C VAL A 222 -9.97 25.08 -1.94
N ILE A 223 -8.93 25.92 -1.97
CA ILE A 223 -7.73 25.73 -1.16
C ILE A 223 -7.99 25.94 0.33
N ASN A 224 -8.78 26.96 0.69
CA ASN A 224 -9.19 27.18 2.06
C ASN A 224 -10.04 26.02 2.58
N GLU A 225 -11.02 25.56 1.77
CA GLU A 225 -11.84 24.39 2.11
C GLU A 225 -11.00 23.12 2.29
N MET A 226 -9.99 22.91 1.43
CA MET A 226 -9.09 21.76 1.52
C MET A 226 -8.20 21.83 2.77
N SER A 227 -7.69 23.01 3.12
CA SER A 227 -6.90 23.22 4.35
C SER A 227 -7.74 22.99 5.62
N GLU A 228 -8.94 23.55 5.67
CA GLU A 228 -9.89 23.34 6.77
C GLU A 228 -10.28 21.86 6.91
N LYS A 229 -10.55 21.19 5.77
CA LYS A 229 -10.88 19.77 5.76
C LYS A 229 -9.70 18.93 6.23
N PHE A 230 -8.47 19.23 5.80
CA PHE A 230 -7.27 18.55 6.30
C PHE A 230 -7.16 18.66 7.81
N LEU A 231 -7.29 19.86 8.38
CA LEU A 231 -7.19 20.07 9.83
C LEU A 231 -8.31 19.33 10.59
N TYR A 232 -9.53 19.35 10.06
CA TYR A 232 -10.65 18.59 10.60
C TYR A 232 -10.36 17.08 10.63
N ILE A 233 -9.94 16.52 9.49
CA ILE A 233 -9.62 15.09 9.38
C ILE A 233 -8.42 14.72 10.24
N TYR A 234 -7.37 15.54 10.28
CA TYR A 234 -6.19 15.28 11.10
C TYR A 234 -6.53 15.22 12.59
N ARG A 235 -7.43 16.08 13.09
CA ARG A 235 -7.94 16.00 14.47
C ARG A 235 -8.68 14.69 14.73
N LYS A 236 -9.50 14.23 13.77
CA LYS A 236 -10.23 12.96 13.88
C LYS A 236 -9.30 11.75 13.84
N VAL A 237 -8.35 11.74 12.91
CA VAL A 237 -7.33 10.67 12.79
C VAL A 237 -6.43 10.64 14.03
N SER A 238 -6.11 11.79 14.62
CA SER A 238 -5.21 11.89 15.78
C SER A 238 -5.69 11.17 17.03
N ILE A 239 -7.01 10.97 17.17
CA ILE A 239 -7.62 10.25 18.30
C ILE A 239 -7.90 8.77 18.00
N LEU A 240 -7.63 8.30 16.78
CA LEU A 240 -7.81 6.89 16.42
C LEU A 240 -6.63 6.04 16.88
N ASP A 241 -6.92 4.76 17.13
CA ASP A 241 -5.91 3.73 17.33
C ASP A 241 -5.08 3.55 16.06
N VAL A 242 -3.78 3.29 16.24
CA VAL A 242 -2.81 3.08 15.16
C VAL A 242 -3.30 2.04 14.16
N ASP A 243 -3.82 0.92 14.66
CA ASP A 243 -4.30 -0.20 13.85
C ASP A 243 -5.40 0.24 12.88
N LYS A 244 -6.27 1.18 13.26
CA LYS A 244 -7.32 1.71 12.37
C LYS A 244 -6.74 2.62 11.30
N ILE A 245 -5.77 3.46 11.68
CA ILE A 245 -5.15 4.45 10.79
C ILE A 245 -4.39 3.75 9.66
N GLN A 246 -3.68 2.66 9.99
CA GLN A 246 -2.96 1.82 9.04
C GLN A 246 -3.86 1.37 7.89
N TRP A 247 -5.08 0.92 8.17
CA TRP A 247 -5.97 0.37 7.17
C TRP A 247 -6.70 1.43 6.33
N ILE A 248 -6.85 2.66 6.82
CA ILE A 248 -7.61 3.72 6.11
C ILE A 248 -6.70 4.52 5.18
N CYS A 249 -5.41 4.63 5.49
CA CYS A 249 -4.47 5.44 4.71
C CYS A 249 -4.31 4.86 3.30
N HIS A 250 -4.30 5.71 2.27
CA HIS A 250 -4.08 5.27 0.89
C HIS A 250 -2.66 4.73 0.74
N GLY A 251 -2.49 3.47 0.30
CA GLY A 251 -1.22 2.76 0.33
C GLY A 251 -0.04 3.51 -0.30
N HIS A 252 -0.19 4.00 -1.53
CA HIS A 252 0.90 4.72 -2.21
C HIS A 252 1.27 6.05 -1.53
N ILE A 253 0.28 6.84 -1.11
CA ILE A 253 0.52 8.11 -0.39
C ILE A 253 1.21 7.81 0.95
N GLY A 254 0.69 6.84 1.71
CA GLY A 254 1.26 6.44 2.99
C GLY A 254 2.70 5.94 2.86
N LEU A 255 2.96 5.03 1.91
CA LEU A 255 4.30 4.49 1.70
C LEU A 255 5.31 5.57 1.29
N GLN A 256 4.93 6.44 0.34
CA GLN A 256 5.78 7.56 -0.09
C GLN A 256 6.04 8.55 1.05
N PHE A 257 5.00 8.88 1.85
CA PHE A 257 5.12 9.81 2.97
C PHE A 257 6.03 9.27 4.08
N LEU A 258 5.84 8.00 4.46
CA LEU A 258 6.65 7.33 5.48
C LEU A 258 8.10 7.17 5.04
N TRP A 259 8.33 6.93 3.75
CA TRP A 259 9.68 6.89 3.20
C TRP A 259 10.34 8.27 3.17
N ASP A 260 9.65 9.33 2.71
CA ASP A 260 10.15 10.70 2.77
C ASP A 260 10.43 11.14 4.23
N THR A 261 9.63 10.66 5.18
CA THR A 261 9.86 10.83 6.62
C THR A 261 11.16 10.14 7.06
N PHE A 262 11.37 8.87 6.71
CA PHE A 262 12.63 8.18 7.04
C PHE A 262 13.85 8.88 6.44
N SER A 263 13.75 9.38 5.20
CA SER A 263 14.81 10.16 4.58
C SER A 263 15.14 11.42 5.39
N LYS A 264 14.13 12.08 5.96
CA LYS A 264 14.36 13.19 6.89
C LYS A 264 15.00 12.76 8.21
N CYS A 265 14.70 11.57 8.73
CA CYS A 265 15.43 11.01 9.87
C CYS A 265 16.91 10.86 9.56
N VAL A 266 17.25 10.35 8.36
CA VAL A 266 18.63 10.23 7.88
C VAL A 266 19.32 11.60 7.81
N TYR A 267 18.63 12.62 7.31
CA TYR A 267 19.17 13.98 7.27
C TYR A 267 19.40 14.56 8.68
N SER A 268 18.48 14.31 9.61
CA SER A 268 18.55 14.80 11.00
C SER A 268 19.68 14.13 11.80
N ILE A 269 19.83 12.81 11.73
CA ILE A 269 20.93 12.11 12.44
C ILE A 269 22.32 12.39 11.87
N THR A 270 22.41 13.04 10.70
CA THR A 270 23.67 13.45 10.08
C THR A 270 24.06 14.91 10.37
N ASN A 271 23.38 15.60 11.29
CA ASN A 271 23.64 17.01 11.64
C ASN A 271 25.11 17.35 12.00
N GLY A 272 25.90 16.37 12.46
CA GLY A 272 27.34 16.56 12.74
C GLY A 272 28.26 16.50 11.49
N LEU A 273 27.72 16.26 10.30
CA LEU A 273 28.47 16.21 9.03
C LEU A 273 28.34 17.54 8.26
N SER A 274 29.21 17.74 7.27
CA SER A 274 29.06 18.85 6.33
C SER A 274 27.74 18.75 5.55
N GLU A 275 27.18 19.90 5.14
CA GLU A 275 25.89 19.96 4.44
C GLU A 275 25.87 19.07 3.18
N ASP A 276 26.94 19.08 2.39
CA ASP A 276 27.06 18.20 1.22
C ASP A 276 26.93 16.71 1.56
N LYS A 277 27.49 16.28 2.69
CA LYS A 277 27.41 14.88 3.14
C LYS A 277 26.01 14.56 3.64
N ARG A 278 25.36 15.48 4.35
CA ARG A 278 23.96 15.34 4.81
C ARG A 278 23.02 15.20 3.62
N GLN A 279 23.15 16.09 2.65
CA GLN A 279 22.35 16.09 1.44
C GLN A 279 22.58 14.83 0.60
N LYS A 280 23.83 14.37 0.49
CA LYS A 280 24.15 13.10 -0.18
C LYS A 280 23.54 11.89 0.53
N ALA A 281 23.58 11.85 1.87
CA ALA A 281 22.94 10.78 2.64
C ALA A 281 21.41 10.78 2.45
N PHE A 282 20.79 11.96 2.49
CA PHE A 282 19.37 12.15 2.19
C PHE A 282 19.02 11.66 0.78
N GLN A 283 19.74 12.09 -0.24
CA GLN A 283 19.54 11.67 -1.63
C GLN A 283 19.71 10.15 -1.81
N ASN A 284 20.73 9.56 -1.19
CA ASN A 284 20.97 8.13 -1.24
C ASN A 284 19.84 7.32 -0.58
N SER A 285 19.22 7.85 0.49
CA SER A 285 18.04 7.21 1.10
C SER A 285 16.80 7.25 0.21
N ARG A 286 16.76 8.17 -0.77
CA ARG A 286 15.67 8.38 -1.73
C ARG A 286 15.93 7.79 -3.13
N LYS A 287 17.01 7.01 -3.29
CA LYS A 287 17.44 6.53 -4.62
C LYS A 287 16.62 5.36 -5.17
N PHE A 288 15.96 4.61 -4.30
CA PHE A 288 15.08 3.50 -4.68
C PHE A 288 13.72 4.04 -5.06
N ASP A 289 12.91 3.31 -5.82
CA ASP A 289 11.51 3.69 -6.05
C ASP A 289 10.58 3.03 -5.02
N THR A 290 9.31 3.46 -5.01
CA THR A 290 8.27 2.88 -4.14
C THR A 290 8.08 1.39 -4.40
N ASN A 291 8.26 0.94 -5.64
CA ASN A 291 8.12 -0.46 -6.01
C ASN A 291 9.20 -1.30 -5.33
N THR A 292 10.45 -0.85 -5.31
CA THR A 292 11.56 -1.54 -4.62
C THR A 292 11.30 -1.63 -3.11
N ILE A 293 10.76 -0.56 -2.52
CA ILE A 293 10.42 -0.52 -1.09
C ILE A 293 9.29 -1.52 -0.78
N PHE A 294 8.22 -1.48 -1.58
CA PHE A 294 7.11 -2.41 -1.49
C PHE A 294 7.59 -3.86 -1.65
N SER A 295 8.38 -4.11 -2.70
CA SER A 295 9.00 -5.38 -3.05
C SER A 295 9.74 -6.03 -1.87
N ILE A 296 10.60 -5.28 -1.18
CA ILE A 296 11.36 -5.76 -0.02
C ILE A 296 10.46 -5.86 1.22
N GLY A 297 9.55 -4.89 1.40
CA GLY A 297 8.57 -4.89 2.47
C GLY A 297 7.70 -6.13 2.47
N THR A 298 7.22 -6.56 1.29
CA THR A 298 6.48 -7.79 1.08
C THR A 298 7.26 -9.03 1.53
N ILE A 299 8.56 -9.09 1.25
CA ILE A 299 9.39 -10.23 1.66
C ILE A 299 9.48 -10.30 3.18
N ILE A 300 9.75 -9.16 3.83
CA ILE A 300 9.84 -9.04 5.29
C ILE A 300 8.49 -9.35 5.93
N TRP A 301 7.41 -8.77 5.42
CA TRP A 301 6.05 -9.01 5.88
C TRP A 301 5.68 -10.49 5.76
N SER A 302 5.96 -11.14 4.62
CA SER A 302 5.66 -12.56 4.41
C SER A 302 6.40 -13.43 5.41
N TYR A 303 7.68 -13.16 5.65
CA TYR A 303 8.46 -13.85 6.68
C TYR A 303 7.84 -13.69 8.08
N ARG A 304 7.45 -12.47 8.44
CA ARG A 304 6.86 -12.19 9.76
C ARG A 304 5.47 -12.80 9.92
N TYR A 305 4.63 -12.77 8.89
CA TYR A 305 3.34 -13.48 8.85
C TYR A 305 3.53 -14.97 9.14
N LEU A 306 4.48 -15.61 8.45
CA LEU A 306 4.76 -17.03 8.64
C LEU A 306 5.31 -17.35 10.04
N ASN A 307 5.78 -16.36 10.79
CA ASN A 307 6.19 -16.50 12.19
C ASN A 307 5.13 -15.99 13.17
N ASN A 308 3.88 -15.83 12.74
CA ASN A 308 2.73 -15.35 13.52
C ASN A 308 2.94 -13.95 14.13
N GLN A 309 3.71 -13.09 13.45
CA GLN A 309 3.99 -11.72 13.88
C GLN A 309 3.18 -10.67 13.12
N GLU A 310 2.49 -11.06 12.04
CA GLU A 310 1.66 -10.17 11.22
C GLU A 310 0.38 -10.92 10.80
N VAL A 311 -0.58 -10.17 10.26
CA VAL A 311 -1.88 -10.69 9.81
C VAL A 311 -2.00 -10.67 8.29
N PHE A 312 -2.74 -11.65 7.78
CA PHE A 312 -3.20 -11.73 6.39
C PHE A 312 -4.57 -12.40 6.34
N CYS A 313 -5.14 -12.52 5.15
CA CYS A 313 -6.42 -13.21 4.97
C CYS A 313 -6.21 -14.73 5.04
N ASP A 314 -6.74 -15.37 6.09
CA ASP A 314 -6.69 -16.82 6.25
C ASP A 314 -7.32 -17.55 5.06
N ASP A 315 -8.35 -16.99 4.41
CA ASP A 315 -8.96 -17.58 3.23
C ASP A 315 -8.01 -17.61 2.03
N VAL A 316 -7.16 -16.59 1.84
CA VAL A 316 -6.09 -16.65 0.82
C VAL A 316 -5.10 -17.76 1.17
N VAL A 317 -4.70 -17.85 2.44
CA VAL A 317 -3.71 -18.86 2.87
C VAL A 317 -4.26 -20.28 2.73
N ASN A 318 -5.49 -20.51 3.17
CA ASN A 318 -6.19 -21.78 3.04
C ASN A 318 -6.40 -22.12 1.57
N PHE A 319 -6.81 -21.15 0.76
CA PHE A 319 -6.91 -21.31 -0.69
C PHE A 319 -5.56 -21.70 -1.28
N CYS A 320 -4.44 -21.13 -0.83
CA CYS A 320 -3.13 -21.56 -1.31
C CYS A 320 -2.81 -22.99 -0.87
N LEU A 321 -2.97 -23.34 0.40
CA LEU A 321 -2.48 -24.60 0.99
C LEU A 321 -3.29 -25.87 0.66
N GLN A 322 -4.56 -25.76 0.26
CA GLN A 322 -5.45 -26.92 -0.01
C GLN A 322 -5.07 -27.76 -1.24
#